data_AF-A0A5C8SYR8-F1
#
_entry.id   AF-A0A5C8SYR8-F1
#
_cell.length_a   1.000
_cell.length_b   1.000
_cell.length_c   1.000
_cell.angle_alpha   90.00
_cell.angle_beta   90.00
_cell.angle_gamma   90.00
#
_symmetry.space_group_name_H-M   'P 1'
#
loop_
_entity.id
_entity.type
_entity.pdbx_description
1 polymer ?
#
loop_
_entity_poly.entity_id
_entity_poly.type
_entity_poly.pdbx_seq_one_letter_code
_entity_poly.pdbx_strand_id
1 'polypeptide(L)'
;MCIRDRAAAAFARASGSELVLAIGGGSALDTAKLVAYLARSHEALDAIYGVGLAKGARLPLILVPTTAGTGSEVTPIAIVTTPTQEKKGVVAPRLLPDWAVLDPELTLGLPAAVTAATGIDAMVHAIEAYTSRHRKNPISDGLARQALGLLACHIRTACADGGDVEARSGMLLGSMLAGMAFANAPVAAVHALAYPVGALFHVPHGLSNALVLMGVLRFNLPEAQALYAELAPILDPDARDRPDAE
;
A
#
# COMPACT_ATOMS: atom_id res chain seq x y z
N MET A 1 6.78 8.32 -14.73
CA MET A 1 5.96 7.08 -14.73
C MET A 1 4.91 7.14 -15.84
N CYS A 2 4.04 8.16 -15.86
CA CYS A 2 2.96 8.35 -16.86
C CYS A 2 3.33 8.15 -18.36
N ILE A 3 4.49 8.65 -18.81
CA ILE A 3 4.94 8.46 -20.22
C ILE A 3 5.23 6.98 -20.52
N ARG A 4 5.79 6.24 -19.55
CA ARG A 4 6.10 4.81 -19.69
C ARG A 4 4.82 3.98 -19.74
N ASP A 5 3.79 4.37 -19.00
CA ASP A 5 2.51 3.63 -18.95
C ASP A 5 1.79 3.65 -20.31
N ARG A 6 1.77 4.80 -21.01
CA ARG A 6 1.19 4.92 -22.35
C ARG A 6 1.97 4.11 -23.39
N ALA A 7 3.30 4.17 -23.34
CA ALA A 7 4.17 3.43 -24.24
C ALA A 7 4.02 1.91 -24.02
N ALA A 8 3.99 1.47 -22.75
CA ALA A 8 3.80 0.07 -22.40
C ALA A 8 2.40 -0.45 -22.80
N ALA A 9 1.35 0.34 -22.63
CA ALA A 9 0.01 -0.01 -23.11
C ALA A 9 -0.07 -0.10 -24.64
N ALA A 10 0.62 0.82 -25.36
CA ALA A 10 0.71 0.76 -26.82
C ALA A 10 1.49 -0.48 -27.29
N PHE A 11 2.61 -0.79 -26.62
CA PHE A 11 3.38 -1.99 -26.88
C PHE A 11 2.54 -3.25 -26.67
N ALA A 12 1.84 -3.36 -25.53
CA ALA A 12 0.97 -4.51 -25.23
C ALA A 12 -0.12 -4.73 -26.28
N ARG A 13 -0.71 -3.64 -26.82
CA ARG A 13 -1.66 -3.73 -27.95
C ARG A 13 -0.99 -4.21 -29.23
N ALA A 14 0.15 -3.63 -29.57
CA ALA A 14 0.88 -3.96 -30.80
C ALA A 14 1.40 -5.41 -30.80
N SER A 15 1.78 -5.94 -29.63
CA SER A 15 2.21 -7.34 -29.47
C SER A 15 1.05 -8.33 -29.37
N GLY A 16 -0.20 -7.88 -29.36
CA GLY A 16 -1.36 -8.75 -29.16
C GLY A 16 -1.38 -9.41 -27.78
N SER A 17 -0.88 -8.73 -26.75
CA SER A 17 -0.81 -9.29 -25.39
C SER A 17 -2.21 -9.57 -24.83
N GLU A 18 -2.41 -10.78 -24.32
CA GLU A 18 -3.70 -11.23 -23.76
C GLU A 18 -3.74 -11.18 -22.23
N LEU A 19 -2.60 -10.91 -21.58
CA LEU A 19 -2.45 -10.86 -20.12
C LEU A 19 -1.31 -9.90 -19.76
N VAL A 20 -1.41 -9.28 -18.57
CA VAL A 20 -0.32 -8.53 -17.94
C VAL A 20 0.07 -9.22 -16.64
N LEU A 21 1.36 -9.52 -16.51
CA LEU A 21 1.97 -10.01 -15.28
C LEU A 21 3.03 -9.03 -14.83
N ALA A 22 3.04 -8.68 -13.55
CA ALA A 22 4.05 -7.79 -12.99
C ALA A 22 4.67 -8.38 -11.73
N ILE A 23 5.99 -8.33 -11.69
CA ILE A 23 6.82 -8.69 -10.55
C ILE A 23 7.57 -7.42 -10.13
N GLY A 24 7.34 -6.95 -8.91
CA GLY A 24 8.04 -5.79 -8.40
C GLY A 24 7.39 -5.15 -7.17
N GLY A 25 7.91 -4.00 -6.75
CA GLY A 25 7.28 -3.18 -5.72
C GLY A 25 6.08 -2.38 -6.26
N GLY A 26 5.42 -1.61 -5.39
CA GLY A 26 4.16 -0.93 -5.73
C GLY A 26 4.17 -0.06 -7.00
N SER A 27 5.31 0.56 -7.34
CA SER A 27 5.43 1.30 -8.61
C SER A 27 5.25 0.38 -9.83
N ALA A 28 5.88 -0.79 -9.86
CA ALA A 28 5.70 -1.73 -10.97
C ALA A 28 4.26 -2.25 -11.04
N LEU A 29 3.66 -2.54 -9.87
CA LEU A 29 2.29 -3.05 -9.77
C LEU A 29 1.26 -2.00 -10.24
N ASP A 30 1.40 -0.73 -9.83
CA ASP A 30 0.52 0.35 -10.25
C ASP A 30 0.62 0.65 -11.75
N THR A 31 1.84 0.64 -12.31
CA THR A 31 2.03 0.71 -13.76
C THR A 31 1.33 -0.44 -14.46
N ALA A 32 1.46 -1.67 -13.96
CA ALA A 32 0.86 -2.85 -14.58
C ALA A 32 -0.68 -2.80 -14.59
N LYS A 33 -1.30 -2.30 -13.51
CA LYS A 33 -2.75 -2.06 -13.46
C LYS A 33 -3.20 -1.13 -14.59
N LEU A 34 -2.49 -0.02 -14.78
CA LEU A 34 -2.81 0.94 -15.83
C LEU A 34 -2.51 0.39 -17.23
N VAL A 35 -1.42 -0.36 -17.41
CA VAL A 35 -1.10 -0.99 -18.69
C VAL A 35 -2.18 -1.99 -19.08
N ALA A 36 -2.59 -2.88 -18.17
CA ALA A 36 -3.65 -3.85 -18.41
C ALA A 36 -4.98 -3.16 -18.75
N TYR A 37 -5.30 -2.07 -18.05
CA TYR A 37 -6.49 -1.27 -18.29
C TYR A 37 -6.47 -0.58 -19.66
N LEU A 38 -5.46 0.27 -19.89
CA LEU A 38 -5.34 1.10 -21.09
C LEU A 38 -5.14 0.26 -22.35
N ALA A 39 -4.54 -0.93 -22.25
CA ALA A 39 -4.39 -1.84 -23.38
C ALA A 39 -5.76 -2.32 -23.93
N ARG A 40 -6.80 -2.41 -23.08
CA ARG A 40 -8.12 -2.94 -23.44
C ARG A 40 -9.22 -1.86 -23.56
N SER A 41 -9.22 -0.83 -22.70
CA SER A 41 -10.32 0.14 -22.61
C SER A 41 -10.29 1.24 -23.69
N HIS A 42 -9.12 1.51 -24.29
CA HIS A 42 -8.86 2.64 -25.19
C HIS A 42 -9.14 4.04 -24.61
N GLU A 43 -9.46 4.15 -23.32
CA GLU A 43 -9.63 5.45 -22.65
C GLU A 43 -8.29 6.17 -22.51
N ALA A 44 -8.34 7.51 -22.50
CA ALA A 44 -7.16 8.31 -22.25
C ALA A 44 -6.83 8.32 -20.76
N LEU A 45 -5.54 8.13 -20.42
CA LEU A 45 -5.07 8.17 -19.02
C LEU A 45 -5.46 9.47 -18.30
N ASP A 46 -5.45 10.61 -19.00
CA ASP A 46 -5.79 11.91 -18.41
C ASP A 46 -7.27 12.04 -18.06
N ALA A 47 -8.14 11.24 -18.69
CA ALA A 47 -9.58 11.25 -18.45
C ALA A 47 -10.01 10.35 -17.27
N ILE A 48 -9.11 9.49 -16.77
CA ILE A 48 -9.43 8.50 -15.75
C ILE A 48 -8.81 8.78 -14.37
N TYR A 49 -8.07 9.89 -14.21
CA TYR A 49 -7.56 10.30 -12.89
C TYR A 49 -8.69 10.64 -11.92
N GLY A 50 -8.72 9.98 -10.77
CA GLY A 50 -9.72 10.16 -9.73
C GLY A 50 -10.47 8.87 -9.39
N VAL A 51 -11.59 9.03 -8.69
CA VAL A 51 -12.40 7.92 -8.17
C VAL A 51 -13.54 7.62 -9.14
N GLY A 52 -13.64 6.38 -9.61
CA GLY A 52 -14.76 5.89 -10.42
C GLY A 52 -14.81 6.38 -11.87
N LEU A 53 -13.74 7.01 -12.37
CA LEU A 53 -13.69 7.52 -13.75
C LEU A 53 -13.31 6.45 -14.78
N ALA A 54 -12.47 5.48 -14.39
CA ALA A 54 -12.13 4.33 -15.22
C ALA A 54 -13.30 3.32 -15.29
N LYS A 55 -14.03 3.30 -16.41
CA LYS A 55 -15.24 2.46 -16.61
C LYS A 55 -15.09 1.31 -17.62
N GLY A 56 -14.04 1.30 -18.42
CA GLY A 56 -13.74 0.29 -19.42
C GLY A 56 -13.31 -1.07 -18.86
N ALA A 57 -12.94 -1.97 -19.76
CA ALA A 57 -12.40 -3.29 -19.44
C ALA A 57 -10.87 -3.26 -19.34
N ARG A 58 -10.28 -4.22 -18.64
CA ARG A 58 -8.83 -4.47 -18.59
C ARG A 58 -8.49 -5.85 -19.16
N LEU A 59 -7.25 -6.05 -19.56
CA LEU A 59 -6.68 -7.38 -19.72
C LEU A 59 -6.64 -8.12 -18.37
N PRO A 60 -6.65 -9.47 -18.38
CA PRO A 60 -6.25 -10.28 -17.24
C PRO A 60 -4.95 -9.77 -16.60
N LEU A 61 -4.91 -9.75 -15.27
CA LEU A 61 -3.85 -9.11 -14.49
C LEU A 61 -3.41 -9.99 -13.32
N ILE A 62 -2.11 -10.28 -13.28
CA ILE A 62 -1.45 -11.01 -12.18
C ILE A 62 -0.38 -10.11 -11.56
N LEU A 63 -0.41 -9.94 -10.24
CA LEU A 63 0.53 -9.11 -9.50
C LEU A 63 1.32 -9.94 -8.49
N VAL A 64 2.65 -9.79 -8.52
CA VAL A 64 3.60 -10.51 -7.68
C VAL A 64 4.46 -9.48 -6.93
N PRO A 65 4.10 -9.11 -5.68
CA PRO A 65 4.85 -8.11 -4.93
C PRO A 65 6.25 -8.61 -4.55
N THR A 66 7.25 -7.75 -4.74
CA THR A 66 8.63 -7.96 -4.25
C THR A 66 8.96 -7.05 -3.07
N THR A 67 7.96 -6.44 -2.46
CA THR A 67 8.06 -5.55 -1.30
C THR A 67 6.89 -5.79 -0.35
N ALA A 68 7.15 -5.81 0.96
CA ALA A 68 6.11 -5.87 1.99
C ALA A 68 5.80 -4.45 2.51
N GLY A 69 4.97 -3.71 1.78
CA GLY A 69 4.52 -2.37 2.21
C GLY A 69 3.21 -1.93 1.58
N THR A 70 3.22 -1.77 0.25
CA THR A 70 2.15 -1.05 -0.46
C THR A 70 0.79 -1.76 -0.48
N GLY A 71 0.77 -3.10 -0.39
CA GLY A 71 -0.44 -3.90 -0.59
C GLY A 71 -1.10 -3.68 -1.96
N SER A 72 -0.38 -3.12 -2.94
CA SER A 72 -0.96 -2.74 -4.24
C SER A 72 -1.53 -3.96 -4.98
N GLU A 73 -0.96 -5.14 -4.79
CA GLU A 73 -1.47 -6.41 -5.33
C GLU A 73 -2.89 -6.77 -4.89
N VAL A 74 -3.47 -6.09 -3.90
CA VAL A 74 -4.84 -6.33 -3.41
C VAL A 74 -5.70 -5.06 -3.37
N THR A 75 -5.31 -3.99 -4.08
CA THR A 75 -6.06 -2.72 -4.07
C THR A 75 -6.59 -2.30 -5.45
N PRO A 76 -7.75 -1.63 -5.52
CA PRO A 76 -8.30 -1.03 -6.75
C PRO A 76 -7.65 0.33 -7.11
N ILE A 77 -6.44 0.58 -6.63
CA ILE A 77 -5.78 1.90 -6.66
C ILE A 77 -4.49 1.80 -7.47
N ALA A 78 -4.25 2.75 -8.36
CA ALA A 78 -2.95 2.94 -9.00
C ALA A 78 -2.50 4.39 -8.79
N ILE A 79 -1.33 4.60 -8.18
CA ILE A 79 -0.73 5.92 -7.98
C ILE A 79 0.41 6.13 -8.97
N VAL A 80 0.30 7.16 -9.80
CA VAL A 80 1.32 7.51 -10.78
C VAL A 80 1.81 8.93 -10.61
N THR A 81 3.09 9.14 -10.93
CA THR A 81 3.65 10.48 -11.07
C THR A 81 3.40 10.99 -12.49
N THR A 82 2.72 12.13 -12.60
CA THR A 82 2.45 12.85 -13.85
C THR A 82 3.72 13.49 -14.42
N PRO A 83 3.70 13.95 -15.69
CA PRO A 83 4.79 14.77 -16.23
C PRO A 83 5.05 16.07 -15.44
N THR A 84 4.03 16.58 -14.76
CA THR A 84 4.10 17.77 -13.89
C THR A 84 4.64 17.47 -12.48
N GLN A 85 5.16 16.26 -12.23
CA GLN A 85 5.67 15.79 -10.93
C GLN A 85 4.61 15.67 -9.82
N GLU A 86 3.33 15.75 -10.17
CA GLU A 86 2.23 15.52 -9.25
C GLU A 86 1.98 14.02 -9.08
N LYS A 87 1.63 13.59 -7.86
CA LYS A 87 1.08 12.25 -7.62
C LYS A 87 -0.42 12.28 -7.92
N LYS A 88 -0.87 11.51 -8.91
CA LYS A 88 -2.29 11.33 -9.23
C LYS A 88 -2.68 9.87 -9.08
N GLY A 89 -3.88 9.63 -8.55
CA GLY A 89 -4.45 8.30 -8.37
C GLY A 89 -5.54 8.00 -9.40
N VAL A 90 -5.62 6.74 -9.84
CA VAL A 90 -6.81 6.16 -10.46
C VAL A 90 -7.37 5.16 -9.48
N VAL A 91 -8.64 5.31 -9.11
CA VAL A 91 -9.32 4.40 -8.17
C VAL A 91 -10.55 3.83 -8.84
N ALA A 92 -10.52 2.56 -9.20
CA ALA A 92 -11.64 1.88 -9.82
C ALA A 92 -11.62 0.37 -9.55
N PRO A 93 -12.78 -0.28 -9.34
CA PRO A 93 -12.85 -1.74 -9.16
C PRO A 93 -12.18 -2.53 -10.28
N ARG A 94 -12.15 -1.95 -11.50
CA ARG A 94 -11.48 -2.52 -12.67
C ARG A 94 -9.97 -2.69 -12.50
N LEU A 95 -9.33 -2.03 -11.53
CA LEU A 95 -7.89 -2.13 -11.29
C LEU A 95 -7.49 -3.25 -10.32
N LEU A 96 -8.43 -3.91 -9.64
CA LEU A 96 -8.12 -5.10 -8.86
C LEU A 96 -7.59 -6.20 -9.79
N PRO A 97 -6.50 -6.90 -9.45
CA PRO A 97 -5.99 -8.00 -10.25
C PRO A 97 -6.89 -9.23 -10.14
N ASP A 98 -6.68 -10.18 -11.04
CA ASP A 98 -7.33 -11.50 -10.97
C ASP A 98 -6.59 -12.41 -9.98
N TRP A 99 -5.26 -12.26 -9.88
CA TRP A 99 -4.42 -13.01 -8.96
C TRP A 99 -3.36 -12.14 -8.31
N ALA A 100 -3.19 -12.30 -7.00
CA ALA A 100 -2.03 -11.85 -6.25
C ALA A 100 -1.22 -13.09 -5.83
N VAL A 101 0.06 -13.14 -6.21
CA VAL A 101 0.95 -14.26 -5.87
C VAL A 101 1.98 -13.77 -4.87
N LEU A 102 1.86 -14.21 -3.62
CA LEU A 102 2.77 -13.85 -2.55
C LEU A 102 3.87 -14.90 -2.44
N ASP A 103 5.09 -14.52 -2.84
CA ASP A 103 6.29 -15.35 -2.69
C ASP A 103 7.31 -14.58 -1.83
N PRO A 104 7.58 -15.02 -0.59
CA PRO A 104 8.52 -14.35 0.30
C PRO A 104 9.96 -14.40 -0.22
N GLU A 105 10.33 -15.39 -1.05
CA GLU A 105 11.69 -15.51 -1.59
C GLU A 105 12.04 -14.33 -2.51
N LEU A 106 11.04 -13.77 -3.19
CA LEU A 106 11.19 -12.58 -4.02
C LEU A 106 11.43 -11.30 -3.22
N THR A 107 11.37 -11.36 -1.89
CA THR A 107 11.63 -10.23 -0.99
C THR A 107 12.98 -10.30 -0.27
N LEU A 108 13.69 -11.44 -0.35
CA LEU A 108 14.93 -11.68 0.41
C LEU A 108 16.03 -10.64 0.09
N GLY A 109 16.10 -10.20 -1.17
CA GLY A 109 17.08 -9.20 -1.64
C GLY A 109 16.81 -7.76 -1.22
N LEU A 110 15.72 -7.46 -0.50
CA LEU A 110 15.41 -6.09 -0.08
C LEU A 110 16.40 -5.59 0.98
N PRO A 111 17.06 -4.43 0.76
CA PRO A 111 17.90 -3.82 1.79
C PRO A 111 17.13 -3.53 3.07
N ALA A 112 17.82 -3.57 4.21
CA ALA A 112 17.22 -3.32 5.53
C ALA A 112 16.47 -1.98 5.60
N ALA A 113 17.03 -0.90 5.05
CA ALA A 113 16.39 0.41 5.03
C ALA A 113 15.08 0.43 4.22
N VAL A 114 15.01 -0.30 3.10
CA VAL A 114 13.80 -0.43 2.29
C VAL A 114 12.77 -1.30 3.01
N THR A 115 13.21 -2.38 3.64
CA THR A 115 12.38 -3.26 4.46
C THR A 115 11.73 -2.49 5.61
N ALA A 116 12.50 -1.66 6.32
CA ALA A 116 11.97 -0.81 7.38
C ALA A 116 10.96 0.22 6.84
N ALA A 117 11.30 0.95 5.78
CA ALA A 117 10.42 1.97 5.22
C ALA A 117 9.09 1.39 4.72
N THR A 118 9.14 0.26 4.00
CA THR A 118 7.94 -0.42 3.48
C THR A 118 7.15 -1.11 4.59
N GLY A 119 7.82 -1.68 5.59
CA GLY A 119 7.15 -2.24 6.77
C GLY A 119 6.36 -1.19 7.55
N ILE A 120 6.96 -0.02 7.81
CA ILE A 120 6.27 1.10 8.47
C ILE A 120 5.10 1.61 7.62
N ASP A 121 5.25 1.68 6.30
CA ASP A 121 4.15 2.00 5.37
C ASP A 121 2.94 1.08 5.60
N ALA A 122 3.15 -0.24 5.62
CA ALA A 122 2.09 -1.21 5.89
C ALA A 122 1.49 -1.08 7.31
N MET A 123 2.30 -0.76 8.31
CA MET A 123 1.78 -0.53 9.67
C MET A 123 0.91 0.72 9.71
N VAL A 124 1.29 1.79 9.02
CA VAL A 124 0.48 3.01 8.89
C VAL A 124 -0.81 2.71 8.14
N HIS A 125 -0.79 1.90 7.06
CA HIS A 125 -2.01 1.44 6.39
C HIS A 125 -2.98 0.79 7.38
N ALA A 126 -2.50 -0.12 8.23
CA ALA A 126 -3.32 -0.79 9.22
C ALA A 126 -3.88 0.19 10.27
N ILE A 127 -3.03 1.07 10.83
CA ILE A 127 -3.44 2.06 11.84
C ILE A 127 -4.49 3.02 11.28
N GLU A 128 -4.26 3.56 10.08
CA GLU A 128 -5.20 4.50 9.48
C GLU A 128 -6.48 3.82 9.04
N ALA A 129 -6.43 2.60 8.49
CA ALA A 129 -7.63 1.85 8.14
C ALA A 129 -8.49 1.56 9.38
N TYR A 130 -7.87 1.21 10.51
CA TYR A 130 -8.56 0.95 11.77
C TYR A 130 -9.20 2.20 12.38
N THR A 131 -8.52 3.34 12.27
CA THR A 131 -8.95 4.60 12.89
C THR A 131 -9.76 5.51 11.97
N SER A 132 -9.84 5.17 10.68
CA SER A 132 -10.64 5.91 9.70
C SER A 132 -12.11 5.87 10.06
N ARG A 133 -12.75 7.03 10.04
CA ARG A 133 -14.22 7.15 10.12
C ARG A 133 -14.88 6.85 8.77
N HIS A 134 -14.13 6.95 7.67
CA HIS A 134 -14.65 6.78 6.33
C HIS A 134 -14.71 5.29 5.98
N ARG A 135 -15.94 4.79 5.74
CA ARG A 135 -16.19 3.37 5.41
C ARG A 135 -15.64 2.38 6.45
N LYS A 136 -15.55 2.81 7.71
CA LYS A 136 -15.21 1.93 8.83
C LYS A 136 -16.15 0.72 8.85
N ASN A 137 -15.57 -0.47 9.02
CA ASN A 137 -16.32 -1.71 9.01
C ASN A 137 -15.55 -2.82 9.75
N PRO A 138 -16.24 -3.81 10.34
CA PRO A 138 -15.61 -4.84 11.17
C PRO A 138 -14.64 -5.74 10.41
N ILE A 139 -14.80 -5.89 9.08
CA ILE A 139 -13.91 -6.72 8.26
C ILE A 139 -12.56 -6.02 8.11
N SER A 140 -12.55 -4.74 7.71
CA SER A 140 -11.34 -3.91 7.66
C SER A 140 -10.65 -3.82 9.02
N ASP A 141 -11.41 -3.70 10.11
CA ASP A 141 -10.87 -3.64 11.46
C ASP A 141 -10.14 -4.93 11.85
N GLY A 142 -10.74 -6.09 11.57
CA GLY A 142 -10.11 -7.40 11.81
C GLY A 142 -8.83 -7.59 10.99
N LEU A 143 -8.87 -7.25 9.70
CA LEU A 143 -7.71 -7.30 8.81
C LEU A 143 -6.60 -6.38 9.28
N ALA A 144 -6.92 -5.13 9.67
CA ALA A 144 -5.95 -4.16 10.15
C ALA A 144 -5.26 -4.62 11.44
N ARG A 145 -6.01 -5.17 12.41
CA ARG A 145 -5.42 -5.69 13.66
C ARG A 145 -4.49 -6.87 13.40
N GLN A 146 -4.91 -7.82 12.56
CA GLN A 146 -4.08 -8.97 12.21
C GLN A 146 -2.83 -8.55 11.44
N ALA A 147 -2.97 -7.63 10.48
CA ALA A 147 -1.85 -7.04 9.75
C ALA A 147 -0.84 -6.40 10.71
N LEU A 148 -1.31 -5.55 11.63
CA LEU A 148 -0.46 -4.85 12.58
C LEU A 148 0.30 -5.81 13.49
N GLY A 149 -0.35 -6.89 13.95
CA GLY A 149 0.30 -7.92 14.77
C GLY A 149 1.41 -8.66 14.03
N LEU A 150 1.17 -9.09 12.79
CA LEU A 150 2.18 -9.73 11.96
C LEU A 150 3.36 -8.78 11.69
N LEU A 151 3.07 -7.54 11.30
CA LEU A 151 4.12 -6.55 11.00
C LEU A 151 4.95 -6.23 12.25
N ALA A 152 4.33 -6.02 13.41
CA ALA A 152 5.03 -5.75 14.66
C ALA A 152 5.93 -6.91 15.10
N CYS A 153 5.46 -8.15 14.91
CA CYS A 153 6.22 -9.36 15.25
C CYS A 153 7.47 -9.53 14.37
N HIS A 154 7.37 -9.24 13.07
CA HIS A 154 8.39 -9.64 12.10
C HIS A 154 9.30 -8.51 11.60
N ILE A 155 8.90 -7.23 11.68
CA ILE A 155 9.63 -6.13 11.04
C ILE A 155 11.09 -5.99 11.51
N ARG A 156 11.34 -6.17 12.81
CA ARG A 156 12.69 -6.06 13.38
C ARG A 156 13.60 -7.17 12.86
N THR A 157 13.11 -8.41 12.86
CA THR A 157 13.85 -9.56 12.35
C THR A 157 14.11 -9.42 10.86
N ALA A 158 13.10 -9.07 10.06
CA ALA A 158 13.25 -8.89 8.61
C ALA A 158 14.25 -7.77 8.23
N CYS A 159 14.44 -6.77 9.11
CA CYS A 159 15.45 -5.73 8.92
C CYS A 159 16.85 -6.16 9.37
N ALA A 160 16.96 -6.95 10.43
CA ALA A 160 18.23 -7.42 10.97
C ALA A 160 18.81 -8.60 10.18
N ASP A 161 17.96 -9.53 9.76
CA ASP A 161 18.26 -10.67 8.91
C ASP A 161 17.29 -10.72 7.73
N GLY A 162 17.73 -10.16 6.60
CA GLY A 162 16.94 -10.14 5.37
C GLY A 162 16.74 -11.53 4.73
N GLY A 163 17.50 -12.54 5.18
CA GLY A 163 17.41 -13.93 4.72
C GLY A 163 16.40 -14.78 5.48
N ASP A 164 15.83 -14.26 6.58
CA ASP A 164 14.81 -14.96 7.37
C ASP A 164 13.49 -15.03 6.59
N VAL A 165 13.23 -16.19 5.97
CA VAL A 165 12.03 -16.45 5.16
C VAL A 165 10.74 -16.36 5.98
N GLU A 166 10.77 -16.73 7.26
CA GLU A 166 9.58 -16.65 8.13
C GLU A 166 9.24 -15.19 8.42
N ALA A 167 10.24 -14.37 8.77
CA ALA A 167 10.04 -12.94 8.97
C ALA A 167 9.58 -12.25 7.68
N ARG A 168 10.16 -12.60 6.52
CA ARG A 168 9.70 -12.11 5.21
C ARG A 168 8.25 -12.51 4.92
N SER A 169 7.87 -13.75 5.23
CA SER A 169 6.51 -14.26 5.05
C SER A 169 5.50 -13.50 5.89
N GLY A 170 5.80 -13.29 7.17
CA GLY A 170 4.97 -12.53 8.08
C GLY A 170 4.82 -11.07 7.67
N MET A 171 5.91 -10.43 7.21
CA MET A 171 5.87 -9.08 6.65
C MET A 171 4.99 -9.00 5.39
N LEU A 172 5.15 -9.93 4.45
CA LEU A 172 4.42 -9.94 3.19
C LEU A 172 2.92 -10.18 3.40
N LEU A 173 2.57 -11.15 4.25
CA LEU A 173 1.19 -11.40 4.64
C LEU A 173 0.58 -10.19 5.37
N GLY A 174 1.31 -9.60 6.32
CA GLY A 174 0.88 -8.41 7.04
C GLY A 174 0.62 -7.23 6.09
N SER A 175 1.49 -7.00 5.12
CA SER A 175 1.32 -5.95 4.10
C SER A 175 0.08 -6.18 3.23
N MET A 176 -0.16 -7.41 2.79
CA MET A 176 -1.36 -7.75 2.01
C MET A 176 -2.64 -7.52 2.82
N LEU A 177 -2.69 -7.97 4.08
CA LEU A 177 -3.85 -7.76 4.95
C LEU A 177 -4.10 -6.28 5.22
N ALA A 178 -3.04 -5.49 5.44
CA ALA A 178 -3.15 -4.04 5.53
C ALA A 178 -3.70 -3.43 4.24
N GLY A 179 -3.24 -3.92 3.07
CA GLY A 179 -3.74 -3.58 1.74
C GLY A 179 -5.24 -3.79 1.59
N MET A 180 -5.72 -4.98 1.98
CA MET A 180 -7.15 -5.32 1.97
C MET A 180 -7.95 -4.44 2.94
N ALA A 181 -7.39 -4.13 4.11
CA ALA A 181 -8.03 -3.26 5.09
C ALA A 181 -8.24 -1.85 4.54
N PHE A 182 -7.17 -1.20 4.05
CA PHE A 182 -7.25 0.19 3.61
C PHE A 182 -7.98 0.37 2.26
N ALA A 183 -7.99 -0.66 1.41
CA ALA A 183 -8.80 -0.64 0.19
C ALA A 183 -10.31 -0.49 0.49
N ASN A 184 -10.75 -0.89 1.69
CA ASN A 184 -12.15 -0.88 2.10
C ASN A 184 -12.47 0.18 3.17
N ALA A 185 -11.51 0.52 4.04
CA ALA A 185 -11.54 1.63 4.98
C ALA A 185 -10.32 2.54 4.74
N PRO A 186 -10.44 3.57 3.88
CA PRO A 186 -9.29 4.31 3.36
C PRO A 186 -8.41 4.97 4.42
N VAL A 187 -7.13 5.10 4.07
CA VAL A 187 -6.11 5.89 4.76
C VAL A 187 -6.54 7.35 4.98
N ALA A 188 -5.82 8.05 5.86
CA ALA A 188 -6.24 9.35 6.38
C ALA A 188 -5.08 10.38 6.33
N ALA A 189 -4.88 11.12 7.42
CA ALA A 189 -4.03 12.29 7.48
C ALA A 189 -2.53 11.98 7.31
N VAL A 190 -2.04 10.80 7.71
CA VAL A 190 -0.64 10.41 7.51
C VAL A 190 -0.35 10.34 6.02
N HIS A 191 -1.16 9.58 5.26
CA HIS A 191 -1.00 9.49 3.81
C HIS A 191 -1.23 10.83 3.11
N ALA A 192 -2.26 11.59 3.53
CA ALA A 192 -2.55 12.90 2.95
C ALA A 192 -1.38 13.88 3.07
N LEU A 193 -0.65 13.86 4.20
CA LEU A 193 0.53 14.69 4.43
C LEU A 193 1.81 14.09 3.82
N ALA A 194 1.92 12.76 3.74
CA ALA A 194 3.10 12.10 3.17
C ALA A 194 3.24 12.32 1.66
N TYR A 195 2.14 12.47 0.92
CA TYR A 195 2.19 12.74 -0.52
C TYR A 195 2.94 14.03 -0.89
N PRO A 196 2.59 15.23 -0.33
CA PRO A 196 3.34 16.45 -0.62
C PRO A 196 4.77 16.39 -0.10
N VAL A 197 5.04 15.75 1.05
CA VAL A 197 6.42 15.57 1.56
C VAL A 197 7.28 14.78 0.56
N GLY A 198 6.77 13.63 0.08
CA GLY A 198 7.48 12.83 -0.91
C GLY A 198 7.67 13.55 -2.26
N ALA A 199 6.69 14.34 -2.69
CA ALA A 199 6.76 15.08 -3.94
C ALA A 199 7.74 16.27 -3.88
N LEU A 200 7.72 17.05 -2.80
CA LEU A 200 8.52 18.27 -2.64
C LEU A 200 9.99 17.99 -2.27
N PHE A 201 10.22 16.97 -1.44
CA PHE A 201 11.55 16.68 -0.89
C PHE A 201 12.19 15.41 -1.44
N HIS A 202 11.53 14.74 -2.40
CA HIS A 202 12.01 13.50 -3.03
C HIS A 202 12.31 12.37 -2.02
N VAL A 203 11.52 12.32 -0.95
CA VAL A 203 11.64 11.30 0.10
C VAL A 203 10.81 10.05 -0.27
N PRO A 204 11.33 8.83 -0.08
CA PRO A 204 10.57 7.59 -0.29
C PRO A 204 9.26 7.56 0.51
N HIS A 205 8.18 7.02 -0.07
CA HIS A 205 6.83 7.10 0.49
C HIS A 205 6.72 6.61 1.94
N GLY A 206 7.21 5.40 2.23
CA GLY A 206 7.19 4.84 3.59
C GLY A 206 7.97 5.67 4.60
N LEU A 207 9.05 6.34 4.17
CA LEU A 207 9.79 7.27 5.02
C LEU A 207 9.00 8.57 5.26
N SER A 208 8.32 9.10 4.25
CA SER A 208 7.41 10.24 4.42
C SER A 208 6.27 9.94 5.40
N ASN A 209 5.69 8.73 5.33
CA ASN A 209 4.69 8.25 6.29
C ASN A 209 5.28 8.20 7.71
N ALA A 210 6.47 7.62 7.87
CA ALA A 210 7.15 7.56 9.17
C ALA A 210 7.42 8.94 9.79
N LEU A 211 7.83 9.92 8.97
CA LEU A 211 8.15 11.28 9.42
C LEU A 211 6.95 12.03 10.00
N VAL A 212 5.76 11.83 9.43
CA VAL A 212 4.55 12.57 9.84
C VAL A 212 3.68 11.80 10.84
N LEU A 213 3.86 10.47 10.95
CA LEU A 213 3.04 9.58 11.77
C LEU A 213 2.82 10.10 13.19
N MET A 214 3.91 10.36 13.93
CA MET A 214 3.80 10.78 15.34
C MET A 214 3.08 12.11 15.54
N GLY A 215 3.23 13.04 14.58
CA GLY A 215 2.50 14.30 14.61
C GLY A 215 1.00 14.09 14.41
N VAL A 216 0.62 13.25 13.45
CA VAL A 216 -0.79 12.92 13.16
C VAL A 216 -1.44 12.14 14.30
N LEU A 217 -0.73 11.16 14.89
CA LEU A 217 -1.27 10.40 16.03
C LEU A 217 -1.60 11.32 17.21
N ARG A 218 -0.70 12.26 17.53
CA ARG A 218 -0.94 13.26 18.59
C ARG A 218 -2.10 14.20 18.27
N PHE A 219 -2.18 14.66 17.02
CA PHE A 219 -3.29 15.51 16.57
C PHE A 219 -4.65 14.79 16.68
N ASN A 220 -4.70 13.50 16.31
CA ASN A 220 -5.91 12.69 16.37
C ASN A 220 -6.24 12.19 17.79
N LEU A 221 -5.29 12.25 18.73
CA LEU A 221 -5.41 11.62 20.05
C LEU A 221 -6.70 12.01 20.80
N PRO A 222 -7.14 13.28 20.86
CA PRO A 222 -8.36 13.65 21.57
C PRO A 222 -9.63 12.93 21.08
N GLU A 223 -9.66 12.54 19.81
CA GLU A 223 -10.82 11.90 19.17
C GLU A 223 -10.64 10.39 18.97
N ALA A 224 -9.39 9.92 18.85
CA ALA A 224 -9.05 8.54 18.48
C ALA A 224 -8.40 7.75 19.62
N GLN A 225 -8.28 8.30 20.83
CA GLN A 225 -7.62 7.67 21.98
C GLN A 225 -8.11 6.24 22.23
N ALA A 226 -9.43 6.01 22.27
CA ALA A 226 -9.98 4.68 22.51
C ALA A 226 -9.52 3.66 21.45
N LEU A 227 -9.51 4.06 20.17
CA LEU A 227 -9.07 3.18 19.09
C LEU A 227 -7.56 2.92 19.13
N TYR A 228 -6.75 3.93 19.49
CA TYR A 228 -5.31 3.73 19.69
C TYR A 228 -5.02 2.84 20.89
N ALA A 229 -5.78 2.95 21.98
CA ALA A 229 -5.66 2.08 23.14
C ALA A 229 -5.96 0.61 22.78
N GLU A 230 -6.87 0.36 21.84
CA GLU A 230 -7.12 -0.99 21.33
C GLU A 230 -5.97 -1.56 20.47
N LEU A 231 -5.24 -0.70 19.76
CA LEU A 231 -4.10 -1.09 18.93
C LEU A 231 -2.78 -1.20 19.72
N ALA A 232 -2.60 -0.41 20.79
CA ALA A 232 -1.35 -0.34 21.53
C ALA A 232 -0.84 -1.71 22.02
N PRO A 233 -1.67 -2.61 22.58
CA PRO A 233 -1.23 -3.94 23.01
C PRO A 233 -0.76 -4.86 21.89
N ILE A 234 -1.10 -4.55 20.64
CA ILE A 234 -0.64 -5.31 19.46
C ILE A 234 0.82 -4.95 19.15
N LEU A 235 1.21 -3.70 19.41
CA LEU A 235 2.56 -3.17 19.16
C LEU A 235 3.49 -3.38 20.35
N ASP A 236 2.95 -3.26 21.55
CA ASP A 236 3.65 -3.37 22.83
C ASP A 236 2.75 -4.14 23.80
N PRO A 237 2.95 -5.47 23.95
CA PRO A 237 2.12 -6.29 24.82
C PRO A 237 2.05 -5.78 26.27
N ASP A 238 3.11 -5.12 26.74
CA ASP A 238 3.22 -4.56 28.09
C ASP A 238 2.43 -3.24 28.24
N ALA A 239 1.88 -2.68 27.16
CA ALA A 239 1.12 -1.44 27.20
C ALA A 239 -0.18 -1.54 28.01
N ARG A 240 -0.71 -2.76 28.23
CA ARG A 240 -1.93 -2.97 29.04
C ARG A 240 -1.74 -2.68 30.53
N ASP A 241 -0.51 -2.84 31.00
CA ASP A 241 -0.18 -2.75 32.42
C ASP A 241 0.48 -1.41 32.77
N ARG A 242 0.63 -0.51 31.79
CA ARG A 242 1.15 0.84 32.04
C ARG A 242 0.03 1.72 32.57
N PRO A 243 0.25 2.45 33.68
CA PRO A 243 -0.70 3.45 34.13
C PRO A 243 -0.92 4.49 33.03
N ASP A 244 -2.13 5.05 32.96
CA ASP A 244 -2.40 6.18 32.07
C ASP A 244 -1.33 7.25 32.30
N ALA A 245 -0.61 7.61 31.24
CA ALA A 245 0.39 8.65 31.32
C ALA A 245 -0.33 9.98 31.63
N GLU A 246 0.04 10.60 32.76
CA GLU A 246 -0.37 11.98 33.12
C GLU A 246 -0.03 13.00 32.03
#